data_AF-A0A918F9R6-F1
#
_entry.id   AF-A0A918F9R6-F1
#
_cell.length_a   1.000
_cell.length_b   1.000
_cell.length_c   1.000
_cell.angle_alpha   90.00
_cell.angle_beta   90.00
_cell.angle_gamma   90.00
#
_symmetry.space_group_name_H-M   'P 1'
#
loop_
_entity.id
_entity.type
_entity.pdbx_description
1 polymer ?
#
loop_
_entity_poly.entity_id
_entity_poly.type
_entity_poly.pdbx_seq_one_letter_code
_entity_poly.pdbx_strand_id
1 'polypeptide(L)'
;MALTAEQRDQAERRVRAAIDRLLAGQIPPGGACDVKTLAREAGISRAALYRTWGHLKDEFEQRRSTARAAGQQPDPREAQILRLRAHNQRLTSKLARTHTELAQLKERHQLALSALAAQDDELQRLRRQLTTISPTAPAGVVTLPRP
;
A
#
# COMPACT_ATOMS: atom_id res chain seq x y z
N MET A 1 43.27 -27.36 -15.68
CA MET A 1 42.83 -28.39 -16.63
C MET A 1 41.83 -27.79 -17.59
N ALA A 2 42.06 -27.89 -18.90
CA ALA A 2 41.12 -27.41 -19.90
C ALA A 2 39.96 -28.41 -20.05
N LEU A 3 38.72 -27.91 -20.12
CA LEU A 3 37.53 -28.73 -20.40
C LEU A 3 37.67 -29.37 -21.80
N THR A 4 37.25 -30.61 -21.96
CA THR A 4 37.13 -31.23 -23.28
C THR A 4 35.96 -30.61 -24.07
N ALA A 5 35.95 -30.77 -25.39
CA ALA A 5 34.86 -30.26 -26.23
C ALA A 5 33.50 -30.84 -25.79
N GLU A 6 33.42 -32.14 -25.53
CA GLU A 6 32.20 -32.81 -25.05
C GLU A 6 31.71 -32.25 -23.71
N GLN A 7 32.63 -31.96 -22.78
CA GLN A 7 32.29 -31.36 -21.49
C GLN A 7 31.77 -29.94 -21.64
N ARG A 8 32.29 -29.17 -22.61
CA ARG A 8 31.79 -27.85 -22.96
C ARG A 8 30.37 -27.94 -23.51
N ASP A 9 30.15 -28.80 -24.50
CA ASP A 9 28.82 -28.98 -25.11
C ASP A 9 27.79 -29.42 -24.08
N GLN A 10 28.16 -30.33 -23.18
CA GLN A 10 27.27 -30.78 -22.11
C GLN A 10 26.95 -29.67 -21.10
N ALA A 11 27.91 -28.81 -20.77
CA ALA A 11 27.67 -27.65 -19.92
C ALA A 11 26.73 -26.65 -20.60
N GLU A 12 26.95 -26.36 -21.88
CA GLU A 12 26.10 -25.45 -22.66
C GLU A 12 24.66 -25.97 -22.75
N ARG A 13 24.46 -27.27 -23.04
CA ARG A 13 23.13 -27.89 -23.04
C ARG A 13 22.42 -27.74 -21.70
N ARG A 14 23.13 -27.94 -20.57
CA ARG A 14 22.56 -27.74 -19.24
C ARG A 14 22.17 -26.29 -18.97
N VAL A 15 22.98 -25.33 -19.41
CA VAL A 15 22.67 -23.90 -19.26
C VAL A 15 21.44 -23.53 -20.09
N ARG A 16 21.37 -23.92 -21.36
CA ARG A 16 20.19 -23.64 -22.21
C ARG A 16 18.92 -24.29 -21.66
N ALA A 17 18.99 -25.53 -21.19
CA ALA A 17 17.85 -26.18 -20.53
C ALA A 17 17.42 -25.48 -19.23
N ALA A 18 18.36 -24.89 -18.48
CA ALA A 18 18.05 -24.08 -17.30
C ALA A 18 17.42 -22.73 -17.69
N ILE A 19 17.87 -22.10 -18.79
CA ILE A 19 17.24 -20.89 -19.36
C ILE A 19 15.78 -21.16 -19.66
N ASP A 20 15.47 -22.23 -20.39
CA ASP A 20 14.10 -22.55 -20.80
C ASP A 20 13.19 -22.79 -19.59
N ARG A 21 13.67 -23.55 -18.58
CA ARG A 21 12.92 -23.78 -17.32
C ARG A 21 12.62 -22.47 -16.59
N LEU A 22 13.62 -21.60 -16.43
CA LEU A 22 13.42 -20.33 -15.72
C LEU A 22 12.48 -19.39 -16.48
N LEU A 23 12.59 -19.30 -17.81
CA LEU A 23 11.71 -18.47 -18.63
C LEU A 23 10.27 -19.02 -18.71
N ALA A 24 10.08 -20.33 -18.58
CA ALA A 24 8.76 -20.95 -18.41
C ALA A 24 8.16 -20.74 -17.01
N GLY A 25 8.88 -20.07 -16.09
CA GLY A 25 8.44 -19.80 -14.73
C GLY A 25 8.60 -20.97 -13.76
N GLN A 26 9.35 -22.01 -14.14
CA GLN A 26 9.74 -23.10 -13.24
C GLN A 26 10.89 -22.64 -12.34
N ILE A 27 10.59 -21.69 -11.46
CA ILE A 27 11.57 -21.09 -10.56
C ILE A 27 11.76 -22.00 -9.33
N PRO A 28 13.00 -22.46 -9.04
CA PRO A 28 13.26 -23.28 -7.86
C PRO A 28 12.97 -22.49 -6.57
N PRO A 29 12.64 -23.20 -5.46
CA PRO A 29 12.38 -22.55 -4.18
C PRO A 29 13.58 -21.69 -3.73
N GLY A 30 13.28 -20.51 -3.18
CA GLY A 30 14.29 -19.51 -2.81
C GLY A 30 15.03 -18.85 -3.98
N GLY A 31 14.78 -19.24 -5.24
CA GLY A 31 15.34 -18.63 -6.44
C GLY A 31 14.46 -17.52 -7.02
N ALA A 32 14.97 -16.87 -8.06
CA ALA A 32 14.26 -15.91 -8.90
C ALA A 32 14.59 -16.22 -10.37
N CYS A 33 13.88 -15.61 -11.32
CA CYS A 33 14.26 -15.70 -12.74
C CYS A 33 15.53 -14.86 -13.04
N ASP A 34 16.66 -15.13 -12.37
CA ASP A 34 17.89 -14.34 -12.42
C ASP A 34 19.14 -15.17 -12.79
N VAL A 35 20.22 -14.46 -13.14
CA VAL A 35 21.50 -15.05 -13.56
C VAL A 35 22.14 -15.90 -12.44
N LYS A 36 21.88 -15.57 -11.18
CA LYS A 36 22.38 -16.33 -10.02
C LYS A 36 21.72 -17.71 -9.96
N THR A 37 20.41 -17.75 -10.10
CA THR A 37 19.61 -18.97 -10.12
C THR A 37 19.93 -19.79 -11.36
N LEU A 38 20.14 -19.14 -12.52
CA LEU A 38 20.60 -19.80 -13.74
C LEU A 38 21.91 -20.57 -13.53
N ALA A 39 22.93 -19.93 -12.96
CA ALA A 39 24.22 -20.58 -12.70
C ALA A 39 24.05 -21.79 -11.77
N ARG A 40 23.25 -21.65 -10.70
CA ARG A 40 22.95 -22.73 -9.75
C ARG A 40 22.23 -23.91 -10.43
N GLU A 41 21.17 -23.64 -11.20
CA GLU A 41 20.38 -24.66 -11.89
C GLU A 41 21.16 -25.37 -13.01
N ALA A 42 22.08 -24.66 -13.65
CA ALA A 42 22.97 -25.24 -14.66
C ALA A 42 24.16 -26.01 -14.04
N GLY A 43 24.34 -25.95 -12.72
CA GLY A 43 25.45 -26.60 -12.02
C GLY A 43 26.82 -26.05 -12.42
N ILE A 44 26.91 -24.73 -12.64
CA ILE A 44 28.17 -24.03 -12.93
C ILE A 44 28.36 -22.85 -11.97
N SER A 45 29.62 -22.43 -11.77
CA SER A 45 29.88 -21.26 -10.94
C SER A 45 29.41 -19.98 -11.66
N ARG A 46 28.99 -18.98 -10.88
CA ARG A 46 28.64 -17.66 -11.44
C ARG A 46 29.84 -17.07 -12.21
N ALA A 47 31.06 -17.21 -11.71
CA ALA A 47 32.25 -16.73 -12.41
C ALA A 47 32.45 -17.40 -13.78
N ALA A 48 32.20 -18.71 -13.89
CA ALA A 48 32.25 -19.43 -15.17
C ALA A 48 31.16 -18.95 -16.14
N LEU A 49 29.96 -18.66 -15.63
CA LEU A 49 28.88 -18.10 -16.45
C LEU A 49 29.26 -16.75 -17.07
N TYR A 50 29.89 -15.84 -16.31
CA TYR A 50 30.32 -14.55 -16.84
C TYR A 50 31.54 -14.62 -17.75
N ARG A 51 32.52 -15.51 -17.47
CA ARG A 51 33.80 -15.55 -18.19
C ARG A 51 33.81 -16.50 -19.38
N THR A 52 33.27 -17.71 -19.20
CA THR A 52 33.35 -18.79 -20.20
C THR A 52 32.06 -18.90 -21.00
N TRP A 53 30.92 -18.63 -20.37
CA TRP A 53 29.59 -18.81 -20.97
C TRP A 53 28.83 -17.48 -21.11
N GLY A 54 29.55 -16.37 -21.31
CA GLY A 54 28.98 -15.02 -21.36
C GLY A 54 27.87 -14.88 -22.41
N HIS A 55 28.04 -15.51 -23.56
CA HIS A 55 27.02 -15.52 -24.62
C HIS A 55 25.69 -16.14 -24.16
N LEU A 56 25.70 -17.17 -23.31
CA LEU A 56 24.47 -17.78 -22.78
C LEU A 56 23.81 -16.90 -21.71
N LYS A 57 24.61 -16.19 -20.91
CA LYS A 57 24.08 -15.15 -20.01
C LYS A 57 23.36 -14.07 -20.83
N ASP A 58 23.98 -13.59 -21.89
CA ASP A 58 23.42 -12.51 -22.71
C ASP A 58 22.17 -12.99 -23.46
N GLU A 59 22.16 -14.23 -23.96
CA GLU A 59 20.94 -14.87 -24.50
C GLU A 59 19.81 -14.89 -23.46
N PHE A 60 20.10 -15.34 -22.24
CA PHE A 60 19.11 -15.38 -21.16
C PHE A 60 18.53 -13.98 -20.86
N GLU A 61 19.39 -12.97 -20.75
CA GLU A 61 18.96 -11.60 -20.48
C GLU A 61 18.14 -11.02 -21.63
N GLN A 62 18.52 -11.27 -22.88
CA GLN A 62 17.77 -10.84 -24.05
C GLN A 62 16.40 -11.52 -24.13
N ARG A 63 16.33 -12.84 -23.90
CA ARG A 63 15.07 -13.59 -23.90
C ARG A 63 14.16 -13.15 -22.75
N ARG A 64 14.71 -12.93 -21.54
CA ARG A 64 13.96 -12.40 -20.39
C ARG A 64 13.42 -11.00 -20.66
N SER A 65 14.24 -10.13 -21.27
CA SER A 65 13.85 -8.79 -21.70
C SER A 65 12.68 -8.85 -22.69
N THR A 66 12.80 -9.69 -23.71
CA THR A 66 11.78 -9.87 -24.74
C THR A 66 10.47 -10.40 -24.16
N ALA A 67 10.53 -11.39 -23.27
CA ALA A 67 9.36 -11.92 -22.57
C ALA A 67 8.66 -10.82 -21.76
N ARG A 68 9.41 -10.00 -21.01
CA ARG A 68 8.86 -8.85 -20.27
C ARG A 68 8.23 -7.80 -21.19
N ALA A 69 8.87 -7.48 -22.31
CA ALA A 69 8.33 -6.54 -23.28
C ALA A 69 7.01 -7.05 -23.90
N ALA A 70 6.87 -8.37 -24.06
CA ALA A 70 5.64 -9.04 -24.46
C ALA A 70 4.60 -9.18 -23.33
N GLY A 71 4.84 -8.59 -22.15
CA GLY A 71 3.95 -8.66 -20.99
C GLY A 71 3.99 -10.00 -20.23
N GLN A 72 4.89 -10.91 -20.60
CA GLN A 72 5.11 -12.14 -19.84
C GLN A 72 5.95 -11.82 -18.62
N GLN A 73 5.59 -12.42 -17.50
CA GLN A 73 6.31 -12.26 -16.24
C GLN A 73 6.79 -13.63 -15.76
N PRO A 74 7.95 -14.11 -16.25
CA PRO A 74 8.46 -15.44 -15.94
C PRO A 74 8.59 -15.69 -14.44
N ASP A 75 8.89 -14.64 -13.66
CA ASP A 75 8.94 -14.74 -12.21
C ASP A 75 7.56 -14.41 -11.59
N PRO A 76 6.86 -15.39 -11.00
CA PRO A 76 5.56 -15.15 -10.35
C PRO A 76 5.65 -14.18 -9.17
N ARG A 77 6.83 -14.04 -8.55
CA ARG A 77 7.05 -13.09 -7.45
C ARG A 77 7.02 -11.65 -7.93
N GLU A 78 7.52 -11.38 -9.12
CA GLU A 78 7.47 -10.02 -9.68
C GLU A 78 6.01 -9.60 -9.88
N ALA A 79 5.14 -10.50 -10.38
CA ALA A 79 3.71 -10.25 -10.52
C ALA A 79 3.05 -10.01 -9.15
N GLN A 80 3.43 -10.79 -8.15
CA GLN A 80 2.98 -10.62 -6.78
C GLN A 80 3.40 -9.26 -6.20
N ILE A 81 4.65 -8.84 -6.41
CA ILE A 81 5.18 -7.56 -5.94
C ILE A 81 4.40 -6.40 -6.57
N LEU A 82 4.13 -6.45 -7.88
CA LEU A 82 3.33 -5.42 -8.56
C LEU A 82 1.92 -5.33 -7.99
N ARG A 83 1.25 -6.47 -7.80
CA ARG A 83 -0.09 -6.51 -7.19
C ARG A 83 -0.08 -5.95 -5.77
N LEU A 84 0.89 -6.34 -4.94
CA LEU A 84 1.01 -5.86 -3.57
C LEU A 84 1.30 -4.36 -3.52
N ARG A 85 2.16 -3.83 -4.40
CA ARG A 85 2.42 -2.39 -4.51
C ARG A 85 1.16 -1.61 -4.88
N ALA A 86 0.42 -2.08 -5.88
CA ALA A 86 -0.84 -1.44 -6.28
C ALA A 86 -1.87 -1.46 -5.13
N HIS A 87 -1.95 -2.58 -4.40
CA HIS A 87 -2.82 -2.69 -3.23
C HIS A 87 -2.39 -1.73 -2.11
N ASN A 88 -1.09 -1.67 -1.80
CA ASN A 88 -0.56 -0.80 -0.78
C ASN A 88 -0.75 0.69 -1.10
N GLN A 89 -0.55 1.08 -2.37
CA GLN A 89 -0.86 2.42 -2.85
C GLN A 89 -2.34 2.76 -2.65
N ARG A 90 -3.25 1.86 -3.07
CA ARG A 90 -4.69 2.06 -2.91
C ARG A 90 -5.10 2.20 -1.43
N LEU A 91 -4.55 1.37 -0.55
CA LEU A 91 -4.83 1.45 0.88
C LEU A 91 -4.30 2.76 1.48
N THR A 92 -3.08 3.14 1.12
CA THR A 92 -2.47 4.40 1.59
C THR A 92 -3.30 5.61 1.15
N SER A 93 -3.73 5.66 -0.11
CA SER A 93 -4.61 6.72 -0.61
C SER A 93 -5.95 6.75 0.11
N LYS A 94 -6.56 5.59 0.36
CA LYS A 94 -7.83 5.50 1.11
C LYS A 94 -7.64 6.01 2.54
N LEU A 95 -6.57 5.59 3.21
CA LEU A 95 -6.26 5.98 4.58
C LEU A 95 -6.05 7.49 4.69
N ALA A 96 -5.27 8.08 3.78
CA ALA A 96 -5.06 9.53 3.72
C ALA A 96 -6.39 10.28 3.57
N ARG A 97 -7.25 9.84 2.63
CA ARG A 97 -8.59 10.44 2.44
C ARG A 97 -9.44 10.35 3.69
N THR A 98 -9.53 9.16 4.31
CA THR A 98 -10.32 8.99 5.53
C THR A 98 -9.80 9.83 6.69
N HIS A 99 -8.48 10.00 6.79
CA HIS A 99 -7.87 10.84 7.82
C HIS A 99 -8.24 12.31 7.62
N THR A 100 -8.21 12.81 6.37
CA THR A 100 -8.65 14.17 6.03
C THR A 100 -10.14 14.38 6.34
N GLU A 101 -11.00 13.44 5.93
CA GLU A 101 -12.45 13.50 6.21
C GLU A 101 -12.72 13.51 7.72
N LEU A 102 -12.01 12.68 8.50
CA LEU A 102 -12.12 12.62 9.95
C LEU A 102 -11.64 13.91 10.62
N ALA A 103 -10.56 14.52 10.14
CA ALA A 103 -10.08 15.80 10.65
C ALA A 103 -11.10 16.92 10.42
N GLN A 104 -11.66 17.00 9.21
CA GLN A 104 -12.72 17.97 8.89
C GLN A 104 -13.98 17.74 9.73
N LEU A 105 -14.37 16.49 9.96
CA LEU A 105 -15.53 16.17 10.80
C LEU A 105 -15.30 16.62 12.25
N LYS A 106 -14.10 16.39 12.80
CA LYS A 106 -13.72 16.86 14.14
C LYS A 106 -13.78 18.38 14.25
N GLU A 107 -13.25 19.09 13.26
CA GLU A 107 -13.28 20.56 13.22
C GLU A 107 -14.72 21.09 13.19
N ARG A 108 -15.56 20.55 12.29
CA ARG A 108 -16.97 20.93 12.21
C ARG A 108 -17.73 20.63 13.51
N HIS A 109 -17.45 19.48 14.12
CA HIS A 109 -18.04 19.12 15.40
C HIS A 109 -17.66 20.11 16.50
N GLN A 110 -16.39 20.52 16.57
CA GLN A 110 -15.93 21.52 17.52
C GLN A 110 -16.62 22.87 17.31
N LEU A 111 -16.73 23.32 16.07
CA LEU A 111 -17.42 24.58 15.73
C LEU A 111 -18.91 24.54 16.12
N ALA A 112 -19.58 23.41 15.87
CA ALA A 112 -20.98 23.24 16.25
C ALA A 112 -21.18 23.27 17.77
N LEU A 113 -20.29 22.64 18.54
CA LEU A 113 -20.32 22.71 20.01
C LEU A 113 -20.13 24.15 20.51
N SER A 114 -19.15 24.87 19.96
CA SER A 114 -18.93 26.29 20.31
C SER A 114 -20.14 27.17 19.99
N ALA A 115 -20.77 26.96 18.83
CA ALA A 115 -21.97 27.70 18.44
C ALA A 115 -23.16 27.38 19.37
N LEU A 116 -23.36 26.12 19.76
CA LEU A 116 -24.41 25.72 20.68
C LEU A 116 -24.19 26.33 22.07
N ALA A 117 -22.95 26.34 22.57
CA ALA A 117 -22.61 26.99 23.84
C ALA A 117 -22.93 28.49 23.81
N ALA A 118 -22.54 29.18 22.73
CA ALA A 118 -22.82 30.61 22.57
C ALA A 118 -24.34 30.91 22.50
N GLN A 119 -25.12 30.04 21.86
CA GLN A 119 -26.58 30.17 21.83
C GLN A 119 -27.21 29.94 23.21
N ASP A 120 -26.71 28.98 23.98
CA ASP A 120 -27.20 28.75 25.35
C ASP A 120 -26.88 29.95 26.25
N ASP A 121 -25.68 30.51 26.17
CA ASP A 121 -25.29 31.73 26.90
C ASP A 121 -26.22 32.91 26.57
N GLU A 122 -26.57 33.09 25.28
CA GLU A 122 -27.50 34.14 24.84
C GLU A 122 -28.91 33.89 25.39
N LEU A 123 -29.43 32.67 25.29
CA LEU A 123 -30.74 32.30 25.83
C LEU A 123 -30.80 32.55 27.34
N GLN A 124 -29.75 32.19 28.07
CA GLN A 124 -29.65 32.45 29.50
C GLN A 124 -29.60 33.96 29.81
N ARG A 125 -28.92 34.77 28.99
CA ARG A 125 -28.92 36.23 29.14
C ARG A 125 -30.31 36.81 28.91
N LEU A 126 -30.98 36.44 27.82
CA LEU A 126 -32.33 36.91 27.49
C LEU A 126 -33.35 36.52 28.56
N ARG A 127 -33.28 35.28 29.07
CA ARG A 127 -34.13 34.85 30.20
C ARG A 127 -33.92 35.71 31.44
N ARG A 128 -32.67 35.99 31.82
CA ARG A 128 -32.37 36.89 32.95
C ARG A 128 -32.93 38.29 32.75
N GLN A 129 -32.81 38.85 31.55
CA GLN A 129 -33.36 40.18 31.23
C GLN A 129 -34.88 40.21 31.38
N LEU A 130 -35.58 39.19 30.86
CA LEU A 130 -37.04 39.07 31.00
C LEU A 130 -37.48 38.97 32.47
N THR A 131 -36.79 38.19 33.29
CA THR A 131 -37.06 38.12 34.74
C THR A 131 -36.80 39.45 35.46
N THR A 132 -35.86 40.26 34.96
CA THR A 132 -35.54 41.57 35.54
C THR A 132 -36.57 42.64 35.13
N ILE A 133 -37.07 42.57 33.90
CA ILE A 133 -38.07 43.51 33.35
C ILE A 133 -39.49 43.20 33.86
N SER A 134 -39.77 41.93 34.15
CA SER A 134 -41.00 41.49 34.79
C SER A 134 -40.68 41.03 36.22
N PRO A 135 -40.46 41.95 37.18
CA PRO A 135 -40.43 41.55 38.57
C PRO A 135 -41.85 41.06 38.87
N THR A 136 -42.02 39.75 39.00
CA THR A 136 -43.22 39.15 39.59
C THR A 136 -43.59 39.96 40.81
N ALA A 137 -44.70 40.70 40.73
CA ALA A 137 -45.31 41.31 41.89
C ALA A 137 -45.49 40.20 42.94
N PRO A 138 -45.09 40.40 44.21
CA PRO A 138 -45.45 39.43 45.23
C PRO A 138 -46.98 39.36 45.22
N ALA A 139 -47.51 38.14 45.10
CA ALA A 139 -48.94 37.89 45.22
C ALA A 139 -49.40 38.43 46.58
N GLY A 140 -49.90 39.67 46.58
CA GLY A 140 -50.57 40.27 47.71
C GLY A 140 -51.79 39.41 47.97
N VAL A 141 -51.77 38.70 49.09
CA VAL A 141 -52.94 38.03 49.65
C VAL A 141 -53.96 39.13 49.90
N VAL A 142 -54.92 39.28 48.99
CA VAL A 142 -56.09 40.14 49.17
C VAL A 142 -57.00 39.42 50.16
N THR A 143 -56.80 39.69 51.44
CA THR A 143 -57.76 39.32 52.50
C THR A 143 -58.88 40.35 52.47
N LEU A 144 -60.03 39.99 51.87
CA LEU A 144 -61.25 40.78 51.94
C LEU A 144 -61.85 40.70 53.35
N PRO A 145 -62.29 41.82 53.97
CA PRO A 145 -63.02 41.78 55.23
C PRO A 145 -64.44 41.27 54.97
N ARG A 146 -64.87 40.29 55.76
CA ARG A 146 -66.24 39.76 55.74
C ARG A 146 -67.12 40.60 56.69
N PRO A 147 -68.31 41.07 56.26
CA PRO A 147 -69.31 41.64 57.17
C PRO A 147 -69.99 40.57 58.03
#